data_AF-A0A958NG24-F1
#
_entry.id   AF-A0A958NG24-F1
#
_cell.length_a   1.000
_cell.length_b   1.000
_cell.length_c   1.000
_cell.angle_alpha   90.00
_cell.angle_beta   90.00
_cell.angle_gamma   90.00
#
_symmetry.space_group_name_H-M   'P 1'
#
loop_
_entity.id
_entity.type
_entity.pdbx_description
1 polymer ?
#
loop_
_entity_poly.entity_id
_entity_poly.type
_entity_poly.pdbx_seq_one_letter_code
_entity_poly.pdbx_strand_id
1 'polypeptide(L)'
;MIVSNKNQFLTIIFIFLSLNFVIAQEEKAQEDDTQQSNKALYRELDFLELRGTHVTDVVVGTSMILGDYPDSELDIFLRIGYKYHILSNLNVNLSFNKYSIALDETTNLGFMSFDLNLEYLISPYNEFSPFLFGGYGYNASNYFEETHTKVQFGLGLEYIIMDGFGVKLFGDYNFVLSNEMEGLIIPDQDESFLRVGLG
;
A
#
# COMPACT_ATOMS: atom_id res chain seq x y z
N MET A 1 43.28 4.15 71.09
CA MET A 1 43.57 5.20 70.10
C MET A 1 42.84 4.83 68.82
N ILE A 2 41.61 5.34 68.64
CA ILE A 2 40.76 5.03 67.47
C ILE A 2 41.00 6.17 66.48
N VAL A 3 41.84 5.94 65.47
CA VAL A 3 42.02 6.89 64.37
C VAL A 3 40.77 6.80 63.49
N SER A 4 39.86 7.75 63.68
CA SER A 4 38.62 7.86 62.91
C SER A 4 38.94 8.05 61.43
N ASN A 5 38.61 7.04 60.62
CA ASN A 5 38.95 6.95 59.21
C ASN A 5 37.92 7.71 58.36
N LYS A 6 37.97 9.05 58.44
CA LYS A 6 37.05 10.00 57.77
C LYS A 6 36.89 9.76 56.26
N ASN A 7 37.92 9.22 55.60
CA ASN A 7 37.92 8.96 54.17
C ASN A 7 37.05 7.75 53.77
N GLN A 8 36.95 6.73 54.62
CA GLN A 8 36.10 5.54 54.34
C GLN A 8 34.62 5.89 54.30
N PHE A 9 34.17 6.78 55.19
CA PHE A 9 32.79 7.24 55.26
C PHE A 9 32.39 8.05 54.02
N LEU A 10 33.31 8.88 53.51
CA LEU A 10 33.10 9.65 52.28
C LEU A 10 32.98 8.76 51.05
N THR A 11 33.78 7.69 50.96
CA THR A 11 33.70 6.71 49.87
C THR A 11 32.37 5.96 49.85
N ILE A 12 31.87 5.56 51.03
CA ILE A 12 30.56 4.88 51.14
C ILE A 12 29.44 5.80 50.67
N ILE A 13 29.46 7.08 51.04
CA ILE A 13 28.48 8.07 50.56
C ILE A 13 28.54 8.22 49.04
N PHE A 14 29.74 8.29 48.45
CA PHE A 14 29.90 8.41 47.01
C PHE A 14 29.37 7.20 46.25
N ILE A 15 29.64 5.99 46.74
CA ILE A 15 29.11 4.74 46.17
C ILE A 15 27.58 4.73 46.25
N PHE A 16 27.02 5.13 47.40
CA PHE A 16 25.57 5.19 47.57
C PHE A 16 24.94 6.20 46.61
N LEU A 17 25.56 7.38 46.45
CA LEU A 17 25.09 8.41 45.53
C LEU A 17 25.14 7.95 44.06
N SER A 18 26.21 7.24 43.66
CA SER A 18 26.33 6.71 42.30
C SER A 18 25.32 5.60 42.01
N LEU A 19 25.03 4.72 42.98
CA LEU A 19 24.01 3.67 42.85
C LEU A 19 22.61 4.27 42.66
N ASN A 20 22.25 5.29 43.43
CA ASN A 20 20.96 5.98 43.27
C ASN A 20 20.84 6.66 41.90
N PHE A 21 21.94 7.18 41.36
CA PHE A 21 21.93 7.83 40.05
C PHE A 21 21.72 6.83 38.90
N VAL A 22 22.30 5.63 39.00
CA VAL A 22 22.11 4.55 38.02
C VAL A 22 20.67 4.04 38.03
N ILE A 23 20.11 3.79 39.22
CA ILE A 23 18.72 3.32 39.36
C ILE A 23 17.74 4.35 38.78
N ALA A 24 17.94 5.64 39.07
CA ALA A 24 17.09 6.70 38.52
C ALA A 24 17.20 6.86 37.00
N GLN A 25 18.35 6.51 36.39
CA GLN A 25 18.48 6.48 34.93
C GLN A 25 17.77 5.27 34.32
N GLU A 26 17.85 4.11 34.96
CA GLU A 26 17.21 2.88 34.51
C GLU A 26 15.67 2.98 34.58
N GLU A 27 15.12 3.56 35.66
CA GLU A 27 13.69 3.85 35.79
C GLU A 27 13.19 4.79 34.68
N LYS A 28 13.93 5.87 34.39
CA LYS A 28 13.57 6.80 33.30
C LYS A 28 13.62 6.15 31.92
N ALA A 29 14.66 5.37 31.65
CA ALA A 29 14.78 4.66 30.37
C ALA A 29 13.61 3.67 30.20
N GLN A 30 13.24 2.96 31.26
CA GLN A 30 12.13 2.02 31.25
C GLN A 30 10.76 2.72 31.12
N GLU A 31 10.57 3.88 31.75
CA GLU A 31 9.37 4.70 31.58
C GLU A 31 9.25 5.24 30.14
N ASP A 32 10.34 5.76 29.57
CA ASP A 32 10.38 6.28 28.20
C ASP A 32 10.08 5.16 27.18
N ASP A 33 10.67 3.97 27.35
CA ASP A 33 10.39 2.79 26.51
C ASP A 33 8.92 2.36 26.62
N THR A 34 8.36 2.38 27.82
CA THR A 34 6.96 2.02 28.06
C THR A 34 6.01 3.03 27.42
N GLN A 35 6.30 4.33 27.52
CA GLN A 35 5.51 5.38 26.87
C GLN A 35 5.57 5.28 25.34
N GLN A 36 6.75 5.01 24.79
CA GLN A 36 6.92 4.83 23.36
C GLN A 36 6.16 3.60 22.85
N SER A 37 6.22 2.49 23.59
CA SER A 37 5.46 1.26 23.30
C SER A 37 3.95 1.52 23.33
N ASN A 38 3.44 2.18 24.37
CA ASN A 38 2.03 2.53 24.48
C ASN A 38 1.56 3.41 23.31
N LYS A 39 2.36 4.40 22.92
CA LYS A 39 2.05 5.28 21.78
C LYS A 39 1.98 4.50 20.46
N ALA A 40 2.84 3.51 20.26
CA ALA A 40 2.79 2.65 19.08
C ALA A 40 1.52 1.78 19.09
N LEU A 41 1.15 1.22 20.23
CA LEU A 41 -0.08 0.44 20.39
C LEU A 41 -1.33 1.28 20.10
N TYR A 42 -1.42 2.50 20.63
CA TYR A 42 -2.57 3.38 20.36
C TYR A 42 -2.70 3.72 18.88
N ARG A 43 -1.58 4.00 18.19
CA ARG A 43 -1.60 4.25 16.74
C ARG A 43 -2.08 3.04 15.92
N GLU A 44 -1.67 1.84 16.31
CA GLU A 44 -2.13 0.62 15.65
C GLU A 44 -3.64 0.40 15.89
N LEU A 45 -4.14 0.72 17.08
CA LEU A 45 -5.57 0.69 17.37
C LEU A 45 -6.35 1.71 16.53
N ASP A 46 -5.87 2.96 16.45
CA ASP A 46 -6.48 4.01 15.61
C ASP A 46 -6.54 3.57 14.14
N PHE A 47 -5.47 2.93 13.63
CA PHE A 47 -5.44 2.39 12.27
C PHE A 47 -6.50 1.29 12.06
N LEU A 48 -6.58 0.34 12.98
CA LEU A 48 -7.51 -0.79 12.90
C LEU A 48 -8.97 -0.34 13.02
N GLU A 49 -9.25 0.71 13.79
CA GLU A 49 -10.57 1.32 13.90
C GLU A 49 -10.96 2.01 12.58
N LEU A 50 -10.06 2.78 11.98
CA LEU A 50 -10.33 3.52 10.74
C LEU A 50 -10.52 2.62 9.51
N ARG A 51 -9.66 1.61 9.33
CA ARG A 51 -9.58 0.81 8.08
C ARG A 51 -9.83 -0.68 8.26
N GLY A 52 -9.49 -1.21 9.44
CA GLY A 52 -9.41 -2.64 9.66
C GLY A 52 -8.29 -3.34 8.87
N THR A 53 -8.15 -4.64 9.09
CA THR A 53 -7.10 -5.45 8.43
C THR A 53 -7.52 -5.92 7.04
N HIS A 54 -8.83 -6.07 6.81
CA HIS A 54 -9.42 -6.61 5.59
C HIS A 54 -10.33 -5.56 4.97
N VAL A 55 -10.05 -5.18 3.72
CA VAL A 55 -10.83 -4.18 3.01
C VAL A 55 -11.28 -4.75 1.67
N THR A 56 -12.53 -4.51 1.30
CA THR A 56 -13.04 -4.81 -0.04
C THR A 56 -13.44 -3.49 -0.68
N ASP A 57 -13.11 -3.32 -1.96
CA ASP A 57 -13.42 -2.11 -2.69
C ASP A 57 -14.06 -2.39 -4.05
N VAL A 58 -14.86 -1.44 -4.51
CA VAL A 58 -15.47 -1.45 -5.83
C VAL A 58 -15.21 -0.10 -6.45
N VAL A 59 -14.64 -0.09 -7.65
CA VAL A 59 -14.21 1.13 -8.34
C VAL A 59 -14.81 1.14 -9.73
N VAL A 60 -15.28 2.31 -10.14
CA VAL A 60 -15.61 2.60 -11.53
C VAL A 60 -14.67 3.69 -12.02
N GLY A 61 -14.23 3.57 -13.25
CA GLY A 61 -13.29 4.54 -13.80
C GLY A 61 -13.22 4.50 -15.31
N THR A 62 -12.34 5.32 -15.85
CA THR A 62 -12.05 5.39 -17.27
C THR A 62 -10.61 4.96 -17.54
N SER A 63 -10.41 4.25 -18.64
CA SER A 63 -9.09 3.90 -19.17
C SER A 63 -8.85 4.60 -20.51
N MET A 64 -7.61 5.02 -20.73
CA MET A 64 -7.13 5.64 -21.95
C MET A 64 -5.85 4.95 -22.40
N ILE A 65 -5.79 4.56 -23.67
CA ILE A 65 -4.58 3.99 -24.28
C ILE A 65 -3.65 5.14 -24.68
N LEU A 66 -2.39 5.09 -24.25
CA LEU A 66 -1.35 6.01 -24.68
C LEU A 66 -0.51 5.31 -25.76
N GLY A 67 -0.78 5.67 -27.02
CA GLY A 67 -0.09 5.17 -28.20
C GLY A 67 -0.37 6.04 -29.42
N ASP A 68 0.27 5.74 -30.55
CA ASP A 68 0.17 6.51 -31.81
C ASP A 68 -1.12 6.22 -32.60
N TYR A 69 -2.15 5.69 -31.92
CA TYR A 69 -3.44 5.38 -32.51
C TYR A 69 -4.27 6.67 -32.70
N PRO A 70 -4.83 6.94 -33.90
CA PRO A 70 -5.57 8.17 -34.19
C PRO A 70 -6.79 8.42 -33.29
N ASP A 71 -7.36 7.36 -32.72
CA ASP A 71 -8.58 7.37 -31.92
C ASP A 71 -8.34 6.69 -30.56
N SER A 72 -7.72 7.41 -29.62
CA SER A 72 -7.65 6.97 -28.22
C SER A 72 -9.06 7.02 -27.62
N GLU A 73 -9.78 5.90 -27.63
CA GLU A 73 -11.12 5.80 -27.08
C GLU A 73 -11.08 5.66 -25.54
N LEU A 74 -11.89 6.47 -24.86
CA LEU A 74 -12.11 6.36 -23.42
C LEU A 74 -13.04 5.18 -23.15
N ASP A 75 -12.55 4.15 -22.48
CA ASP A 75 -13.34 3.00 -22.05
C ASP A 75 -13.68 3.08 -20.55
N ILE A 76 -14.83 2.55 -20.16
CA ILE A 76 -15.26 2.45 -18.76
C ILE A 76 -14.84 1.08 -18.22
N PHE A 77 -14.16 1.09 -17.08
CA PHE A 77 -13.82 -0.15 -16.38
C PHE A 77 -14.52 -0.24 -15.02
N LEU A 78 -14.80 -1.48 -14.63
CA LEU A 78 -15.21 -1.85 -13.29
C LEU A 78 -14.09 -2.66 -12.64
N ARG A 79 -13.71 -2.30 -11.40
CA ARG A 79 -12.75 -3.04 -10.59
C ARG A 79 -13.38 -3.46 -9.27
N ILE A 80 -13.11 -4.69 -8.87
CA ILE A 80 -13.40 -5.20 -7.53
C ILE A 80 -12.06 -5.58 -6.89
N GLY A 81 -11.74 -4.99 -5.75
CA GLY A 81 -10.49 -5.17 -5.04
C GLY A 81 -10.69 -5.79 -3.66
N TYR A 82 -9.71 -6.55 -3.22
CA TYR A 82 -9.57 -7.03 -1.86
C TYR A 82 -8.17 -6.70 -1.35
N LYS A 83 -8.09 -5.96 -0.25
CA LYS A 83 -6.84 -5.56 0.39
C LYS A 83 -6.66 -6.26 1.72
N TYR A 84 -5.43 -6.66 1.99
CA TYR A 84 -4.99 -7.18 3.27
C TYR A 84 -3.81 -6.37 3.79
N HIS A 85 -4.01 -5.69 4.93
CA HIS A 85 -2.96 -4.91 5.58
C HIS A 85 -2.00 -5.81 6.33
N ILE A 86 -0.74 -5.83 5.88
CA ILE A 86 0.35 -6.55 6.55
C ILE A 86 0.90 -5.68 7.68
N LEU A 87 1.00 -4.37 7.41
CA LEU A 87 1.39 -3.32 8.35
C LEU A 87 0.44 -2.14 8.17
N SER A 88 0.36 -1.26 9.16
CA SER A 88 -0.39 0.00 9.05
C SER A 88 -0.09 0.78 7.76
N ASN A 89 1.17 0.79 7.30
CA ASN A 89 1.59 1.49 6.08
C ASN A 89 1.70 0.62 4.82
N LEU A 90 1.49 -0.71 4.90
CA LEU A 90 1.77 -1.63 3.80
C LEU A 90 0.67 -2.68 3.67
N ASN A 91 0.10 -2.77 2.48
CA ASN A 91 -0.92 -3.76 2.18
C ASN A 91 -0.68 -4.46 0.85
N VAL A 92 -1.27 -5.65 0.73
CA VAL A 92 -1.35 -6.40 -0.52
C VAL A 92 -2.78 -6.32 -1.01
N ASN A 93 -2.94 -5.95 -2.28
CA ASN A 93 -4.22 -5.74 -2.94
C ASN A 93 -4.34 -6.69 -4.13
N LEU A 94 -5.33 -7.58 -4.07
CA LEU A 94 -5.74 -8.41 -5.19
C LEU A 94 -6.99 -7.78 -5.83
N SER A 95 -6.94 -7.53 -7.13
CA SER A 95 -8.07 -6.92 -7.83
C SER A 95 -8.43 -7.64 -9.12
N PHE A 96 -9.73 -7.68 -9.38
CA PHE A 96 -10.32 -8.15 -10.62
C PHE A 96 -10.87 -6.93 -11.37
N ASN A 97 -10.50 -6.77 -12.63
CA ASN A 97 -10.98 -5.70 -13.50
C ASN A 97 -11.76 -6.31 -14.65
N LYS A 98 -12.85 -5.65 -15.04
CA LYS A 98 -13.60 -5.93 -16.25
C LYS A 98 -13.74 -4.63 -17.05
N TYR A 99 -13.34 -4.67 -18.31
CA TYR A 99 -13.37 -3.54 -19.24
C TYR A 99 -13.81 -4.02 -20.62
N SER A 100 -14.17 -3.13 -21.54
CA SER A 100 -14.83 -3.49 -22.80
C SER A 100 -14.31 -2.61 -23.92
N ILE A 101 -13.38 -3.14 -24.72
CA ILE A 101 -12.84 -2.39 -25.85
C ILE A 101 -13.81 -2.59 -27.01
N ALA A 102 -14.44 -1.51 -27.46
CA ALA A 102 -15.18 -1.49 -28.70
C ALA A 102 -14.16 -1.31 -29.83
N LEU A 103 -14.07 -2.29 -30.75
CA LEU A 103 -13.21 -2.17 -31.94
C LEU A 103 -13.99 -1.73 -33.18
N ASP A 104 -15.31 -1.96 -33.23
CA ASP A 104 -16.22 -1.59 -34.31
C ASP A 104 -17.69 -1.61 -33.81
N GLU A 105 -18.62 -0.95 -34.54
CA GLU A 105 -20.06 -0.82 -34.19
C GLU A 105 -20.79 -2.16 -33.93
N THR A 106 -20.21 -3.29 -34.32
CA THR A 106 -20.79 -4.64 -34.17
C THR A 106 -20.03 -5.57 -33.21
N THR A 107 -18.87 -5.17 -32.70
CA THR A 107 -17.94 -6.08 -32.00
C THR A 107 -17.47 -5.46 -30.69
N ASN A 108 -18.10 -5.87 -29.57
CA ASN A 108 -17.70 -5.50 -28.22
C ASN A 108 -16.91 -6.67 -27.60
N LEU A 109 -15.60 -6.50 -27.42
CA LEU A 109 -14.75 -7.50 -26.79
C LEU A 109 -14.58 -7.14 -25.30
N GLY A 110 -15.24 -7.91 -24.44
CA GLY A 110 -15.06 -7.81 -22.99
C GLY A 110 -13.74 -8.46 -22.57
N PHE A 111 -12.90 -7.71 -21.88
CA PHE A 111 -11.64 -8.20 -21.32
C PHE A 111 -11.72 -8.28 -19.80
N MET A 112 -10.88 -9.13 -19.23
CA MET A 112 -10.72 -9.24 -17.78
C MET A 112 -9.25 -9.24 -17.39
N SER A 113 -8.94 -8.61 -16.26
CA SER A 113 -7.59 -8.66 -15.68
C SER A 113 -7.62 -9.02 -14.20
N PHE A 114 -6.60 -9.77 -13.80
CA PHE A 114 -6.30 -10.05 -12.40
C PHE A 114 -4.99 -9.36 -12.04
N ASP A 115 -5.03 -8.47 -11.06
CA ASP A 115 -3.88 -7.66 -10.67
C ASP A 115 -3.54 -7.92 -9.20
N LEU A 116 -2.26 -8.15 -8.92
CA LEU A 116 -1.70 -8.25 -7.57
C LEU A 116 -0.76 -7.06 -7.34
N ASN A 117 -1.12 -6.22 -6.38
CA ASN A 117 -0.42 -4.98 -6.07
C ASN A 117 0.09 -4.96 -4.62
N LEU A 118 1.25 -4.34 -4.44
CA LEU A 118 1.72 -3.90 -3.14
C LEU A 118 1.46 -2.40 -3.04
N GLU A 119 0.76 -1.99 -1.99
CA GLU A 119 0.34 -0.60 -1.76
C GLU A 119 0.94 -0.08 -0.47
N TYR A 120 1.52 1.13 -0.54
CA TYR A 120 2.11 1.84 0.58
C TYR A 120 1.29 3.09 0.91
N LEU A 121 0.80 3.15 2.16
CA LEU A 121 0.07 4.28 2.72
C LEU A 121 1.05 5.26 3.37
N ILE A 122 1.05 6.51 2.89
CA ILE A 122 1.92 7.56 3.42
C ILE A 122 1.44 8.02 4.81
N SER A 123 0.13 8.08 5.02
CA SER A 123 -0.47 8.67 6.23
C SER A 123 -1.51 7.74 6.90
N PRO A 124 -1.17 6.49 7.25
CA PRO A 124 -2.15 5.46 7.59
C PRO A 124 -2.99 5.73 8.84
N TYR A 125 -2.60 6.65 9.71
CA TYR A 125 -3.30 6.97 10.94
C TYR A 125 -4.30 8.13 10.81
N ASN A 126 -4.46 8.67 9.59
CA ASN A 126 -5.35 9.79 9.32
C ASN A 126 -6.48 9.36 8.37
N GLU A 127 -7.61 10.09 8.42
CA GLU A 127 -8.73 9.92 7.50
C GLU A 127 -8.30 10.13 6.04
N PHE A 128 -7.51 11.19 5.79
CA PHE A 128 -6.91 11.45 4.49
C PHE A 128 -5.55 10.78 4.37
N SER A 129 -5.44 9.85 3.44
CA SER A 129 -4.24 9.05 3.20
C SER A 129 -3.86 9.01 1.73
N PRO A 130 -2.79 9.72 1.33
CA PRO A 130 -2.14 9.46 0.06
C PRO A 130 -1.52 8.07 0.07
N PHE A 131 -1.58 7.39 -1.06
CA PHE A 131 -0.97 6.08 -1.26
C PHE A 131 -0.33 5.96 -2.64
N LEU A 132 0.63 5.05 -2.72
CA LEU A 132 1.24 4.61 -3.97
C LEU A 132 1.22 3.10 -4.04
N PHE A 133 1.17 2.54 -5.23
CA PHE A 133 1.18 1.10 -5.41
C PHE A 133 1.97 0.70 -6.65
N GLY A 134 2.45 -0.53 -6.61
CA GLY A 134 3.14 -1.18 -7.72
C GLY A 134 2.83 -2.66 -7.70
N GLY A 135 2.71 -3.27 -8.86
CA GLY A 135 2.26 -4.65 -8.96
C GLY A 135 2.41 -5.27 -10.34
N TYR A 136 2.01 -6.52 -10.39
CA TYR A 136 1.95 -7.32 -11.60
C TYR A 136 0.51 -7.76 -11.81
N GLY A 137 0.11 -7.90 -13.05
CA GLY A 137 -1.20 -8.44 -13.39
C GLY A 137 -1.13 -9.30 -14.63
N TYR A 138 -2.23 -9.99 -14.88
CA TYR A 138 -2.43 -10.80 -16.06
C TYR A 138 -3.73 -10.37 -16.72
N ASN A 139 -3.65 -10.05 -18.00
CA ASN A 139 -4.83 -9.84 -18.84
C ASN A 139 -5.17 -11.17 -19.51
N ALA A 140 -6.45 -11.52 -19.49
CA ALA A 140 -6.98 -12.66 -20.23
C ALA A 140 -8.05 -12.19 -21.20
N SER A 141 -7.94 -12.60 -22.46
CA SER A 141 -9.00 -12.41 -23.46
C SER A 141 -10.19 -13.33 -23.15
N ASN A 142 -11.40 -12.95 -23.59
CA ASN A 142 -12.51 -13.89 -23.67
C ASN A 142 -12.02 -15.13 -24.48
N TYR A 143 -12.16 -16.32 -23.90
CA TYR A 143 -11.67 -17.62 -24.38
C TYR A 143 -10.26 -18.07 -23.98
N PHE A 144 -9.51 -17.31 -23.16
CA PHE A 144 -8.19 -17.71 -22.64
C PHE A 144 -7.14 -18.06 -23.73
N GLU A 145 -7.32 -17.59 -24.98
CA GLU A 145 -6.39 -17.88 -26.07
C GLU A 145 -5.06 -17.14 -25.90
N GLU A 146 -5.05 -15.98 -25.25
CA GLU A 146 -3.83 -15.22 -24.96
C GLU A 146 -3.83 -14.67 -23.53
N THR A 147 -2.73 -14.93 -22.81
CA THR A 147 -2.46 -14.39 -21.48
C THR A 147 -1.27 -13.45 -21.56
N HIS A 148 -1.51 -12.17 -21.32
CA HIS A 148 -0.47 -11.14 -21.36
C HIS A 148 -0.13 -10.69 -19.94
N THR A 149 1.15 -10.75 -19.59
CA THR A 149 1.62 -10.24 -18.30
C THR A 149 1.76 -8.73 -18.38
N LYS A 150 1.36 -8.03 -17.32
CA LYS A 150 1.51 -6.58 -17.20
C LYS A 150 2.15 -6.20 -15.88
N VAL A 151 2.84 -5.06 -15.89
CA VAL A 151 3.31 -4.35 -14.70
C VAL A 151 2.48 -3.10 -14.58
N GLN A 152 2.14 -2.74 -13.35
CA GLN A 152 1.42 -1.51 -13.08
C GLN A 152 2.02 -0.78 -11.91
N PHE A 153 1.97 0.54 -11.98
CA PHE A 153 2.29 1.42 -10.87
C PHE A 153 1.29 2.57 -10.86
N GLY A 154 1.00 3.08 -9.68
CA GLY A 154 0.01 4.13 -9.55
C GLY A 154 0.12 4.84 -8.22
N LEU A 155 -0.65 5.91 -8.13
CA LEU A 155 -0.82 6.67 -6.92
C LEU A 155 -2.27 7.11 -6.77
N GLY A 156 -2.66 7.36 -5.54
CA GLY A 156 -4.01 7.75 -5.23
C GLY A 156 -4.15 8.43 -3.90
N LEU A 157 -5.37 8.85 -3.64
CA LEU A 157 -5.81 9.48 -2.42
C LEU A 157 -6.98 8.67 -1.87
N GLU A 158 -6.94 8.39 -0.58
CA GLU A 158 -8.03 7.79 0.17
C GLU A 158 -8.53 8.81 1.20
N TYR A 159 -9.85 8.87 1.35
CA TYR A 159 -10.52 9.64 2.39
C TYR A 159 -11.54 8.76 3.12
N ILE A 160 -11.29 8.48 4.40
CA ILE A 160 -12.21 7.74 5.26
C ILE A 160 -13.32 8.70 5.70
N ILE A 161 -14.57 8.36 5.35
CA ILE A 161 -15.76 9.18 5.67
C ILE A 161 -16.32 8.78 7.04
N MET A 162 -16.25 7.49 7.35
CA MET A 162 -16.58 6.91 8.64
C MET A 162 -15.72 5.67 8.87
N ASP A 163 -15.56 5.24 10.11
CA ASP A 163 -14.77 4.06 10.45
C ASP A 163 -15.19 2.84 9.62
N GLY A 164 -14.24 2.27 8.89
CA GLY A 164 -14.45 1.14 7.97
C GLY A 164 -15.05 1.48 6.59
N PHE A 165 -15.35 2.75 6.29
CA PHE A 165 -15.88 3.18 4.99
C PHE A 165 -15.20 4.46 4.49
N GLY A 166 -14.54 4.36 3.35
CA GLY A 166 -13.84 5.45 2.71
C GLY A 166 -14.08 5.49 1.20
N VAL A 167 -13.68 6.60 0.61
CA VAL A 167 -13.66 6.82 -0.83
C VAL A 167 -12.21 6.95 -1.26
N LYS A 168 -11.87 6.37 -2.41
CA LYS A 168 -10.55 6.44 -3.02
C LYS A 168 -10.62 6.93 -4.45
N LEU A 169 -9.63 7.74 -4.81
CA LEU A 169 -9.36 8.20 -6.16
C LEU A 169 -7.94 7.79 -6.52
N PHE A 170 -7.71 7.17 -7.67
CA PHE A 170 -6.36 6.81 -8.10
C PHE A 170 -6.15 6.96 -9.60
N GLY A 171 -4.89 7.17 -9.97
CA GLY A 171 -4.38 7.01 -11.33
C GLY A 171 -3.40 5.85 -11.38
N ASP A 172 -3.57 4.94 -12.33
CA ASP A 172 -2.69 3.81 -12.54
C ASP A 172 -2.14 3.79 -13.96
N TYR A 173 -0.85 3.54 -14.08
CA TYR A 173 -0.15 3.43 -15.34
C TYR A 173 0.28 1.97 -15.51
N ASN A 174 -0.09 1.38 -16.63
CA ASN A 174 0.10 -0.03 -16.91
C ASN A 174 1.02 -0.16 -18.12
N PHE A 175 2.03 -1.01 -17.97
CA PHE A 175 2.92 -1.45 -19.03
C PHE A 175 2.65 -2.91 -19.31
N VAL A 176 2.31 -3.25 -20.55
CA VAL A 176 2.20 -4.66 -20.97
C VAL A 176 3.60 -5.18 -21.26
N LEU A 177 4.04 -6.21 -20.52
CA LEU A 177 5.32 -6.87 -20.79
C LEU A 177 5.10 -7.88 -21.91
N SER A 178 5.24 -7.45 -23.15
CA SER A 178 5.30 -8.35 -24.32
C SER A 178 6.66 -9.05 -24.37
N ASN A 179 6.88 -10.02 -23.49
CA ASN A 179 8.03 -10.93 -23.59
C ASN A 179 7.55 -12.37 -23.65
N GLU A 180 7.68 -12.92 -24.85
CA GLU A 180 7.75 -14.32 -25.22
C GLU A 180 8.20 -15.25 -24.07
N MET A 181 7.28 -16.11 -23.63
CA MET A 181 7.63 -17.43 -23.11
C MET A 181 6.99 -18.44 -24.07
N GLU A 182 7.82 -19.10 -24.87
CA GLU A 182 7.51 -20.08 -25.93
C GLU A 182 7.01 -19.52 -27.29
N GLY A 183 7.97 -18.99 -28.05
CA GLY A 183 8.15 -19.44 -29.44
C GLY A 183 7.42 -18.72 -30.57
N LEU A 184 6.81 -17.56 -30.34
CA LEU A 184 6.23 -16.74 -31.42
C LEU A 184 6.57 -15.26 -31.21
N ILE A 185 7.56 -14.81 -31.99
CA ILE A 185 7.90 -13.40 -32.18
C ILE A 185 6.76 -12.72 -32.94
N ILE A 186 6.13 -11.72 -32.34
CA ILE A 186 5.37 -10.66 -33.04
C ILE A 186 5.67 -9.31 -32.34
N PRO A 187 5.88 -8.21 -33.10
CA PRO A 187 6.87 -7.19 -32.79
C PRO A 187 6.34 -5.92 -32.10
N ASP A 188 7.24 -5.28 -31.34
CA ASP A 188 7.43 -3.84 -31.16
C ASP A 188 6.18 -2.94 -31.20
N GLN A 189 5.35 -2.94 -30.15
CA GLN A 189 4.84 -1.68 -29.56
C GLN A 189 4.61 -1.89 -28.06
N ASP A 190 5.37 -1.16 -27.24
CA ASP A 190 5.15 -1.06 -25.80
C ASP A 190 3.82 -0.33 -25.55
N GLU A 191 2.70 -1.06 -25.67
CA GLU A 191 1.38 -0.49 -25.45
C GLU A 191 1.20 -0.19 -23.96
N SER A 192 1.05 1.10 -23.66
CA SER A 192 0.85 1.62 -22.32
C SER A 192 -0.55 2.19 -22.17
N PHE A 193 -1.17 1.99 -21.00
CA PHE A 193 -2.49 2.54 -20.72
C PHE A 193 -2.59 3.15 -19.33
N LEU A 194 -3.27 4.29 -19.27
CA LEU A 194 -3.56 5.05 -18.04
C LEU A 194 -5.01 4.79 -17.65
N ARG A 195 -5.25 4.46 -16.38
CA ARG A 195 -6.61 4.38 -15.83
C ARG A 195 -6.76 5.35 -14.68
N VAL A 196 -7.93 5.96 -14.60
CA VAL A 196 -8.35 6.80 -13.47
C VAL A 196 -9.62 6.22 -12.91
N GLY A 197 -9.63 5.93 -11.60
CA GLY A 197 -10.74 5.27 -10.93
C GLY A 197 -11.18 5.98 -9.66
N LEU A 198 -12.49 5.97 -9.40
CA LEU A 198 -13.13 6.42 -8.17
C LEU A 198 -13.96 5.28 -7.58
N GLY A 199 -13.88 5.07 -6.27
CA GLY A 199 -14.64 4.02 -5.57
C GLY A 199 -14.75 4.26 -4.08
#